data_AF-A0A935ZWT8-F1
#
_entry.id   AF-A0A935ZWT8-F1
#
_cell.length_a   1.000
_cell.length_b   1.000
_cell.length_c   1.000
_cell.angle_alpha   90.00
_cell.angle_beta   90.00
_cell.angle_gamma   90.00
#
_symmetry.space_group_name_H-M   'P 1'
#
loop_
_entity.id
_entity.type
_entity.pdbx_description
1 polymer ?
#
loop_
_entity_poly.entity_id
_entity_poly.type
_entity_poly.pdbx_seq_one_letter_code
_entity_poly.pdbx_strand_id
1 'polypeptide(L)'
;MLALVSGCAALGMSDVASCAKGSFDCGVFEFAAASERSLRSQGASISVDCPWHFYSPPHEQILPECKTLMSGAVAHVNDRFRGCLQPVDQNDIEFSHSGGALDSFVPGQEFADEYSVIVAKVPLVWIGKKGCAR
;
A
#
# COMPACT_ATOMS: atom_id res chain seq x y z
N MET A 1 29.69 -23.54 29.22
CA MET A 1 28.34 -22.97 29.12
C MET A 1 28.43 -21.70 28.29
N LEU A 2 27.91 -21.75 27.06
CA LEU A 2 27.85 -20.62 26.14
C LEU A 2 26.79 -19.63 26.65
N ALA A 3 27.18 -18.37 26.91
CA ALA A 3 26.25 -17.27 27.08
C ALA A 3 26.22 -16.48 25.77
N LEU A 4 25.00 -16.31 25.26
CA LEU A 4 24.66 -15.93 23.91
C LEU A 4 25.24 -14.58 23.49
N VAL A 5 25.75 -14.55 22.26
CA VAL A 5 26.09 -13.35 21.50
C VAL A 5 24.84 -12.46 21.45
N SER A 6 24.92 -11.29 22.07
CA SER A 6 23.98 -10.18 21.90
C SER A 6 24.08 -9.69 20.46
N GLY A 7 23.42 -10.40 19.55
CA GLY A 7 23.09 -9.87 18.25
C GLY A 7 22.03 -8.79 18.45
N CYS A 8 22.44 -7.52 18.44
CA CYS A 8 21.57 -6.48 17.93
C CYS A 8 21.19 -6.94 16.52
N ALA A 9 20.03 -7.58 16.38
CA ALA A 9 19.32 -7.58 15.14
C ALA A 9 19.02 -6.10 14.89
N ALA A 10 19.95 -5.44 14.20
CA ALA A 10 19.57 -4.38 13.30
C ALA A 10 18.33 -4.93 12.61
N LEU A 11 17.19 -4.31 12.88
CA LEU A 11 16.05 -4.37 11.98
C LEU A 11 16.64 -3.86 10.66
N GLY A 12 17.24 -4.79 9.92
CA GLY A 12 17.31 -4.68 8.49
C GLY A 12 15.86 -4.47 8.15
N MET A 13 15.55 -3.22 7.81
CA MET A 13 14.42 -2.91 6.97
C MET A 13 14.67 -3.76 5.74
N SER A 14 14.28 -5.05 5.82
CA SER A 14 13.95 -5.82 4.65
C SER A 14 13.02 -4.88 3.93
N ASP A 15 13.46 -4.40 2.77
CA ASP A 15 12.62 -3.76 1.78
C ASP A 15 11.44 -4.72 1.59
N VAL A 16 10.41 -4.59 2.43
CA VAL A 16 9.22 -5.40 2.32
C VAL A 16 8.68 -4.95 1.00
N ALA A 17 8.78 -5.82 0.00
CA ALA A 17 8.40 -5.56 -1.37
C ALA A 17 6.87 -5.45 -1.51
N SER A 18 6.19 -4.98 -0.45
CA SER A 18 4.77 -4.82 -0.28
C SER A 18 4.11 -4.14 -1.48
N CYS A 19 4.83 -3.24 -2.15
CA CYS A 19 4.38 -2.56 -3.36
C CYS A 19 5.16 -2.91 -4.64
N ALA A 20 5.88 -4.03 -4.68
CA ALA A 20 6.49 -4.55 -5.91
C ALA A 20 5.48 -5.35 -6.74
N LYS A 21 5.72 -5.46 -8.05
CA LYS A 21 4.83 -6.18 -8.97
C LYS A 21 4.62 -7.63 -8.50
N GLY A 22 3.36 -8.04 -8.39
CA GLY A 22 2.97 -9.38 -7.94
C GLY A 22 2.91 -9.53 -6.41
N SER A 23 3.19 -8.48 -5.65
CA SER A 23 2.84 -8.41 -4.23
C SER A 23 1.35 -8.19 -4.07
N PHE A 24 0.77 -8.83 -3.04
CA PHE A 24 -0.63 -8.66 -2.67
C PHE A 24 -0.84 -7.62 -1.56
N ASP A 25 0.25 -7.08 -0.98
CA ASP A 25 0.20 -6.35 0.29
C ASP A 25 0.59 -4.86 0.15
N CYS A 26 0.15 -4.17 -0.91
CA CYS A 26 0.46 -2.73 -1.05
C CYS A 26 -0.58 -1.86 -0.34
N GLY A 27 -0.44 -1.72 0.99
CA GLY A 27 -1.27 -0.81 1.78
C GLY A 27 -0.86 0.67 1.62
N VAL A 28 -1.70 1.58 2.12
CA VAL A 28 -1.44 3.04 2.04
C VAL A 28 -0.10 3.45 2.67
N PHE A 29 0.25 2.86 3.81
CA PHE A 29 1.48 3.19 4.52
C PHE A 29 2.71 2.63 3.80
N GLU A 30 2.60 1.41 3.26
CA GLU A 30 3.62 0.75 2.45
C GLU A 30 3.85 1.51 1.15
N PHE A 31 2.78 2.01 0.51
CA PHE A 31 2.87 2.87 -0.66
C PHE A 31 3.63 4.16 -0.36
N ALA A 32 3.31 4.84 0.75
CA ALA A 32 4.02 6.04 1.18
C ALA A 32 5.51 5.76 1.47
N ALA A 33 5.83 4.58 2.01
CA ALA A 33 7.18 4.16 2.33
C ALA A 33 7.96 3.58 1.13
N ALA A 34 7.28 3.13 0.08
CA ALA A 34 7.83 2.31 -0.99
C ALA A 34 9.09 2.91 -1.64
N SER A 35 10.01 2.01 -2.01
CA SER A 35 11.19 2.38 -2.77
C SER A 35 10.83 2.69 -4.23
N GLU A 36 11.61 3.56 -4.87
CA GLU A 36 11.44 3.87 -6.30
C GLU A 36 11.44 2.62 -7.17
N ARG A 37 12.32 1.65 -6.85
CA ARG A 37 12.39 0.37 -7.55
C ARG A 37 11.05 -0.37 -7.51
N SER A 38 10.42 -0.43 -6.33
CA SER A 38 9.14 -1.11 -6.16
C SER A 38 8.03 -0.40 -6.94
N LEU A 39 7.92 0.93 -6.81
CA LEU A 39 6.91 1.72 -7.52
C LEU A 39 7.09 1.66 -9.05
N ARG A 40 8.33 1.74 -9.56
CA ARG A 40 8.60 1.59 -11.00
C ARG A 40 8.28 0.20 -11.54
N SER A 41 8.36 -0.83 -10.71
CA SER A 41 8.05 -2.21 -11.15
C SER A 41 6.57 -2.39 -11.51
N GLN A 42 5.67 -1.54 -11.00
CA GLN A 42 4.23 -1.57 -11.27
C GLN A 42 3.87 -1.05 -12.67
N GLY A 43 4.75 -0.26 -13.30
CA GLY A 43 4.50 0.35 -14.60
C GLY A 43 3.78 1.69 -14.49
N ALA A 44 2.64 1.82 -15.18
CA ALA A 44 1.93 3.10 -15.33
C ALA A 44 0.97 3.44 -14.18
N SER A 45 0.61 2.47 -13.35
CA SER A 45 -0.26 2.67 -12.18
C SER A 45 -0.01 1.58 -11.14
N ILE A 46 -0.37 1.86 -9.88
CA ILE A 46 -0.33 0.91 -8.77
C ILE A 46 -1.69 0.85 -8.10
N SER A 47 -2.10 -0.34 -7.66
CA SER A 47 -3.25 -0.52 -6.77
C SER A 47 -2.77 -0.48 -5.32
N VAL A 48 -3.42 0.35 -4.51
CA VAL A 48 -3.10 0.56 -3.10
C VAL A 48 -4.34 0.26 -2.28
N ASP A 49 -4.22 -0.66 -1.34
CA ASP A 49 -5.30 -1.03 -0.44
C ASP A 49 -5.39 -0.02 0.70
N CYS A 50 -6.57 0.55 0.89
CA CYS A 50 -6.92 1.27 2.11
C CYS A 50 -7.07 0.30 3.29
N PRO A 51 -7.13 0.80 4.54
CA PRO A 51 -7.34 -0.06 5.70
C PRO A 51 -8.51 -1.02 5.49
N TRP A 52 -8.28 -2.28 5.81
CA TRP A 52 -9.32 -3.31 5.72
C TRP A 52 -10.30 -3.11 6.87
N HIS A 53 -11.59 -3.14 6.56
CA HIS A 53 -12.64 -3.08 7.56
C HIS A 53 -13.34 -4.43 7.63
N PHE A 54 -13.22 -5.09 8.78
CA PHE A 54 -14.02 -6.27 9.11
C PHE A 54 -15.47 -5.84 9.44
N TYR A 55 -16.42 -6.77 9.32
CA TYR A 55 -17.86 -6.51 9.44
C TYR A 55 -18.49 -5.72 8.28
N SER A 56 -17.75 -5.58 7.16
CA SER A 56 -18.21 -4.98 5.90
C SER A 56 -19.05 -3.70 6.04
N PRO A 57 -18.53 -2.64 6.69
CA PRO A 57 -19.22 -1.35 6.71
C PRO A 57 -19.45 -0.85 5.26
N PRO A 58 -20.54 -0.11 5.03
CA PRO A 58 -20.89 0.32 3.69
C PRO A 58 -19.87 1.33 3.14
N HIS A 59 -19.73 1.34 1.81
CA HIS A 59 -18.73 2.11 1.06
C HIS A 59 -18.64 3.57 1.52
N GLU A 60 -19.78 4.24 1.66
CA GLU A 60 -19.86 5.66 1.98
C GLU A 60 -19.24 6.02 3.33
N GLN A 61 -19.11 5.06 4.25
CA GLN A 61 -18.50 5.28 5.57
C GLN A 61 -16.97 5.21 5.52
N ILE A 62 -16.42 4.36 4.65
CA ILE A 62 -14.97 4.08 4.62
C ILE A 62 -14.22 4.87 3.54
N LEU A 63 -14.91 5.29 2.47
CA LEU A 63 -14.29 6.07 1.40
C LEU A 63 -13.65 7.40 1.86
N PRO A 64 -14.27 8.21 2.75
CA PRO A 64 -13.67 9.47 3.19
C PRO A 64 -12.34 9.29 3.95
N GLU A 65 -12.26 8.23 4.77
CA GLU A 65 -11.02 7.86 5.47
C GLU A 65 -9.92 7.47 4.46
N CYS A 66 -10.26 6.58 3.53
CA CYS A 66 -9.35 6.15 2.47
C CYS A 66 -8.81 7.33 1.66
N LYS A 67 -9.67 8.27 1.24
CA LYS A 67 -9.27 9.49 0.53
C LYS A 67 -8.30 10.35 1.36
N THR A 68 -8.53 10.47 2.66
CA THR A 68 -7.67 11.25 3.57
C THR A 68 -6.28 10.64 3.70
N LEU A 69 -6.21 9.32 3.87
CA LEU A 69 -4.93 8.61 3.95
C LEU A 69 -4.16 8.66 2.63
N MET A 70 -4.84 8.40 1.50
CA MET A 70 -4.25 8.48 0.17
C MET A 70 -3.75 9.89 -0.17
N SER A 71 -4.48 10.93 0.24
CA SER A 71 -4.05 12.33 0.11
C SER A 71 -2.67 12.57 0.75
N GLY A 72 -2.49 12.13 1.99
CA GLY A 72 -1.21 12.24 2.69
C GLY A 72 -0.10 11.38 2.07
N ALA A 73 -0.42 10.14 1.71
CA ALA A 73 0.54 9.22 1.10
C ALA A 73 1.03 9.72 -0.26
N VAL A 74 0.14 10.19 -1.12
CA VAL A 74 0.48 10.74 -2.43
C VAL A 74 1.27 12.04 -2.30
N ALA A 75 0.91 12.93 -1.38
CA ALA A 75 1.71 14.14 -1.11
C ALA A 75 3.16 13.77 -0.73
N HIS A 76 3.32 12.75 0.12
CA HIS A 76 4.65 12.27 0.52
C HIS A 76 5.43 11.64 -0.64
N VAL A 77 4.79 10.80 -1.48
CA VAL A 77 5.41 10.19 -2.67
C VAL A 77 5.82 11.25 -3.69
N ASN A 78 4.94 12.22 -3.97
CA ASN A 78 5.21 13.35 -4.87
C ASN A 78 6.41 14.17 -4.40
N ASP A 79 6.51 14.43 -3.09
CA ASP A 79 7.65 15.14 -2.53
C ASP A 79 8.94 14.32 -2.64
N ARG A 80 8.89 13.03 -2.25
CA ARG A 80 10.04 12.13 -2.24
C ARG A 80 10.67 11.90 -3.61
N PHE A 81 9.87 11.94 -4.67
CA PHE A 81 10.30 11.71 -6.06
C PHE A 81 10.10 12.93 -6.96
N ARG A 82 10.09 14.13 -6.36
CA ARG A 82 9.98 15.41 -7.05
C ARG A 82 11.01 15.49 -8.18
N GLY A 83 10.53 15.78 -9.39
CA GLY A 83 11.37 15.90 -10.59
C GLY A 83 11.59 14.58 -11.35
N CYS A 84 11.21 13.43 -10.80
CA CYS A 84 11.25 12.14 -11.51
C CYS A 84 9.86 11.57 -11.77
N LEU A 85 8.92 11.82 -10.87
CA LEU A 85 7.53 11.41 -10.98
C LEU A 85 6.71 12.67 -11.31
N GLN A 86 5.85 12.58 -12.32
CA GLN A 86 4.85 13.62 -12.54
C GLN A 86 3.96 13.67 -11.29
N PRO A 87 3.78 14.85 -10.67
CA PRO A 87 2.96 14.95 -9.46
C PRO A 87 1.59 14.36 -9.71
N VAL A 88 1.20 13.41 -8.85
CA VAL A 88 -0.12 12.80 -8.89
C VAL A 88 -1.10 13.74 -8.21
N ASP A 89 -2.14 14.17 -8.94
CA ASP A 89 -3.27 14.89 -8.37
C ASP A 89 -4.22 13.88 -7.70
N GLN A 90 -4.82 14.27 -6.58
CA GLN A 90 -5.74 13.40 -5.85
C GLN A 90 -7.02 13.11 -6.64
N ASN A 91 -7.39 14.00 -7.56
CA ASN A 91 -8.53 13.82 -8.44
C ASN A 91 -8.26 12.79 -9.55
N ASP A 92 -7.00 12.46 -9.82
CA ASP A 92 -6.60 11.44 -10.80
C ASP A 92 -6.58 10.02 -10.18
N ILE A 93 -6.86 9.89 -8.88
CA ILE A 93 -6.90 8.60 -8.18
C ILE A 93 -8.29 7.98 -8.35
N GLU A 94 -8.33 6.79 -8.94
CA GLU A 94 -9.56 6.01 -9.07
C GLU A 94 -9.77 5.19 -7.80
N PHE A 95 -10.96 5.27 -7.19
CA PHE A 95 -11.32 4.48 -6.02
C PHE A 95 -12.37 3.46 -6.39
N SER A 96 -12.11 2.20 -6.08
CA SER A 96 -13.06 1.09 -6.25
C SER A 96 -13.26 0.36 -4.94
N HIS A 97 -14.48 -0.12 -4.71
CA HIS A 97 -14.76 -1.01 -3.59
C HIS A 97 -14.46 -2.45 -3.96
N SER A 98 -13.82 -3.16 -3.03
CA SER A 98 -13.58 -4.59 -3.07
C SER A 98 -13.96 -5.17 -1.71
N GLY A 99 -14.46 -6.39 -1.68
CA GLY A 99 -14.85 -7.04 -0.44
C GLY A 99 -15.07 -8.52 -0.67
N GLY A 100 -14.98 -9.29 0.41
CA GLY A 100 -15.11 -10.73 0.35
C GLY A 100 -15.32 -11.33 1.73
N ALA A 101 -15.55 -12.63 1.77
CA ALA A 101 -15.49 -13.41 2.98
C ALA A 101 -14.11 -14.07 3.08
N LEU A 102 -13.45 -13.93 4.23
CA LEU A 102 -12.34 -14.80 4.56
C LEU A 102 -12.92 -16.11 5.11
N ASP A 103 -12.55 -17.24 4.52
CA ASP A 103 -12.82 -18.54 5.11
C ASP A 103 -11.92 -18.68 6.35
N SER A 104 -12.45 -18.36 7.52
CA SER A 104 -11.78 -18.62 8.78
C SER A 104 -11.89 -20.13 9.07
N PHE A 105 -10.82 -20.89 8.80
CA PHE A 105 -10.72 -22.30 9.21
C PHE A 105 -10.38 -22.37 10.71
N VAL A 106 -11.28 -21.91 11.57
CA VAL A 106 -11.22 -22.12 13.01
C VAL A 106 -12.30 -23.14 13.41
N PRO A 107 -11.93 -24.39 13.76
CA PRO A 107 -12.90 -25.40 14.17
C PRO A 107 -13.73 -24.91 15.37
N GLY A 108 -15.06 -24.80 15.18
CA GLY A 108 -16.00 -24.32 16.21
C GLY A 108 -16.32 -22.81 16.16
N GLN A 109 -15.73 -22.06 15.23
CA GLN A 109 -16.10 -20.69 14.90
C GLN A 109 -16.15 -20.52 13.37
N GLU A 110 -17.14 -21.16 12.74
CA GLU A 110 -17.46 -20.94 11.34
C GLU A 110 -18.14 -19.57 11.21
N PHE A 111 -17.34 -18.51 11.19
CA PHE A 111 -17.80 -17.17 10.81
C PHE A 111 -17.06 -16.78 9.54
N ALA A 112 -17.81 -16.49 8.49
CA ALA A 112 -17.27 -15.76 7.35
C ALA A 112 -16.93 -14.35 7.87
N ASP A 113 -15.64 -14.10 8.12
CA ASP A 113 -15.19 -12.76 8.44
C ASP A 113 -15.27 -11.97 7.15
N GLU A 114 -16.40 -11.30 6.94
CA GLU A 114 -16.58 -10.43 5.80
C GLU A 114 -15.72 -9.18 5.98
N TYR A 115 -14.99 -8.84 4.92
CA TYR A 115 -14.17 -7.65 4.86
C TYR A 115 -14.61 -6.75 3.71
N SER A 116 -14.37 -5.47 3.91
CA SER A 116 -14.58 -4.40 2.95
C SER A 116 -13.29 -3.58 2.88
N VAL A 117 -12.81 -3.35 1.66
CA VAL A 117 -11.61 -2.57 1.37
C VAL A 117 -11.90 -1.62 0.21
N ILE A 118 -11.38 -0.40 0.30
CA ILE A 118 -11.32 0.49 -0.86
C ILE A 118 -9.93 0.33 -1.48
N VAL A 119 -9.90 0.07 -2.78
CA VAL A 119 -8.67 0.00 -3.57
C VAL A 119 -8.51 1.31 -4.31
N ALA A 120 -7.41 2.01 -4.08
CA ALA A 120 -7.02 3.22 -4.78
C ALA A 120 -6.05 2.88 -5.90
N LYS A 121 -6.44 3.15 -7.14
CA LYS A 121 -5.56 3.01 -8.31
C LYS A 121 -4.90 4.36 -8.59
N VAL A 122 -3.60 4.42 -8.34
CA VAL A 122 -2.79 5.62 -8.40
C VAL A 122 -1.97 5.62 -9.70
N PRO A 123 -2.07 6.65 -10.55
CA PRO A 123 -1.23 6.75 -11.75
C PRO A 123 0.23 7.04 -11.35
N LEU A 124 1.18 6.38 -12.02
CA LEU A 124 2.62 6.54 -11.82
C LEU A 124 3.30 6.89 -13.14
N VAL A 125 3.31 8.17 -13.50
CA VAL A 125 3.92 8.67 -14.73
C VAL A 125 5.34 9.15 -14.47
N TRP A 126 6.32 8.34 -14.85
CA TRP A 126 7.74 8.65 -14.65
C TRP A 126 8.30 9.52 -15.77
N ILE A 127 8.94 10.64 -15.41
CA ILE A 127 9.51 11.64 -16.32
C ILE A 127 10.83 11.15 -16.96
N GLY A 128 11.48 10.12 -16.41
CA GLY A 128 12.73 9.56 -16.95
C GLY A 128 12.90 8.06 -16.71
N LYS A 129 13.76 7.42 -17.52
CA LYS A 129 14.09 5.97 -17.45
C LYS A 129 15.10 5.61 -16.35
N LYS A 130 15.83 6.58 -15.82
CA LYS A 130 16.85 6.36 -14.77
C LYS A 130 16.27 6.68 -13.39
N GLY A 131 16.83 6.05 -12.37
CA GLY A 131 16.45 6.28 -10.97
C GLY A 131 16.59 7.75 -10.57
N CYS A 132 15.77 8.20 -9.62
CA CYS A 132 16.00 9.43 -8.88
C CYS A 132 17.32 9.29 -8.12
N ALA A 133 18.38 9.88 -8.64
CA ALA A 133 19.58 10.07 -7.84
C ALA A 133 19.19 10.94 -6.63
N ARG A 134 19.24 10.37 -5.44
CA ARG A 134 19.34 11.13 -4.19
C ARG A 134 20.81 11.33 -3.87
#